data_AF-A0A2E4HNM4-F1
#
_entry.id   AF-A0A2E4HNM4-F1
#
_cell.length_a   1.000
_cell.length_b   1.000
_cell.length_c   1.000
_cell.angle_alpha   90.00
_cell.angle_beta   90.00
_cell.angle_gamma   90.00
#
_symmetry.space_group_name_H-M   'P 1'
#
loop_
_entity.id
_entity.type
_entity.pdbx_description
1 polymer ?
#
loop_
_entity_poly.entity_id
_entity_poly.type
_entity_poly.pdbx_seq_one_letter_code
_entity_poly.pdbx_strand_id
1 'polypeptide(L)'
;MTKKYNGNNITNLKNKYTKDIKRYINNSGKLVILFSYITTTSIMLRGLIVSIFFAFPIGFFRIKPADENYNKTIIKIRSKVIIRCARILAGGIWIILMYFIIKYSGINNMNTLVSGFLITIALSQQIESAAMEVTTSHIRIFISSWNTVLYIFAKRKRGERWNEIVEEAEMLWIHPQIRYSEPLERLEGKLKEQQLMKHINKDREEMSYYKEVEDDNESKIKFANHAIEYLQNKLNIHDKIYEHQQRLGTWTYVIFLAIGTLIWLVQPF
;
A
#
# COMPACT_ATOMS: atom_id res chain seq x y z
N MET A 1 -42.85 -48.44 -26.68
CA MET A 1 -42.46 -47.02 -26.92
C MET A 1 -41.42 -46.59 -25.90
N THR A 2 -40.15 -46.63 -26.29
CA THR A 2 -39.01 -46.18 -25.47
C THR A 2 -38.96 -44.64 -25.47
N LYS A 3 -39.20 -44.02 -24.31
CA LYS A 3 -39.03 -42.57 -24.13
C LYS A 3 -37.56 -42.21 -24.32
N LYS A 4 -37.24 -41.64 -25.49
CA LYS A 4 -35.93 -41.08 -25.83
C LYS A 4 -35.68 -39.88 -24.91
N TYR A 5 -34.86 -40.08 -23.89
CA TYR A 5 -34.52 -39.04 -22.91
C TYR A 5 -33.81 -37.87 -23.61
N ASN A 6 -34.30 -36.66 -23.32
CA ASN A 6 -33.98 -35.42 -24.00
C ASN A 6 -32.63 -34.85 -23.53
N GLY A 7 -31.53 -35.53 -23.88
CA GLY A 7 -30.15 -35.17 -23.50
C GLY A 7 -29.71 -33.78 -23.98
N ASN A 8 -30.31 -33.25 -25.05
CA ASN A 8 -29.98 -31.93 -25.61
C ASN A 8 -30.48 -30.75 -24.76
N ASN A 9 -31.56 -30.91 -24.00
CA ASN A 9 -32.05 -29.85 -23.11
C ASN A 9 -31.20 -29.72 -21.84
N ILE A 10 -30.69 -30.84 -21.33
CA ILE A 10 -29.87 -30.87 -20.11
C ILE A 10 -28.47 -30.28 -20.38
N THR A 11 -27.87 -30.55 -21.54
CA THR A 11 -26.60 -29.96 -21.97
C THR A 11 -26.72 -28.46 -22.23
N ASN A 12 -27.82 -27.99 -22.83
CA ASN A 12 -28.08 -26.56 -23.03
C ASN A 12 -28.30 -25.79 -21.72
N LEU A 13 -29.03 -26.36 -20.77
CA LEU A 13 -29.19 -25.80 -19.42
C LEU A 13 -27.86 -25.73 -18.68
N LYS A 14 -27.07 -26.81 -18.68
CA LYS A 14 -25.74 -26.85 -18.04
C LYS A 14 -24.79 -25.80 -18.65
N ASN A 15 -24.80 -25.62 -19.96
CA ASN A 15 -24.00 -24.60 -20.65
C ASN A 15 -24.45 -23.18 -20.30
N LYS A 16 -25.75 -22.94 -20.16
CA LYS A 16 -26.31 -21.64 -19.74
C LYS A 16 -25.92 -21.29 -18.31
N TYR A 17 -26.13 -22.20 -17.35
CA TYR A 17 -25.70 -22.02 -15.96
C TYR A 17 -24.19 -21.80 -15.84
N THR A 18 -23.38 -22.54 -16.60
CA THR A 18 -21.92 -22.34 -16.59
C THR A 18 -21.51 -20.97 -17.13
N LYS A 19 -22.20 -20.45 -18.15
CA LYS A 19 -21.98 -19.09 -18.68
C LYS A 19 -22.42 -18.02 -17.69
N ASP A 20 -23.56 -18.21 -17.03
CA ASP A 20 -24.09 -17.26 -16.04
C ASP A 20 -23.21 -17.21 -14.78
N ILE A 21 -22.73 -18.36 -14.31
CA ILE A 21 -21.74 -18.44 -13.22
C ILE A 21 -20.42 -17.77 -13.63
N LYS A 22 -19.90 -18.04 -14.83
CA LYS A 22 -18.69 -17.36 -15.34
C LYS A 22 -18.90 -15.84 -15.44
N ARG A 23 -20.08 -15.39 -15.87
CA ARG A 23 -20.41 -13.96 -15.98
C ARG A 23 -20.53 -13.30 -14.60
N TYR A 24 -21.15 -13.98 -13.64
CA TYR A 24 -21.24 -13.51 -12.25
C TYR A 24 -19.87 -13.42 -11.59
N ILE A 25 -19.04 -14.46 -11.71
CA ILE A 25 -17.65 -14.48 -11.20
C ILE A 25 -16.80 -13.40 -11.87
N ASN A 26 -16.98 -13.17 -13.17
CA ASN A 26 -16.24 -12.13 -13.89
C ASN A 26 -16.70 -10.73 -13.48
N ASN A 27 -18.00 -10.50 -13.30
CA ASN A 27 -18.54 -9.22 -12.85
C ASN A 27 -18.19 -8.92 -11.39
N SER A 28 -18.24 -9.91 -10.51
CA SER A 28 -17.81 -9.78 -9.12
C SER A 28 -16.29 -9.58 -9.02
N GLY A 29 -15.50 -10.29 -9.82
CA GLY A 29 -14.05 -10.08 -9.95
C GLY A 29 -13.70 -8.67 -10.43
N LYS A 30 -14.41 -8.15 -11.44
CA LYS A 30 -14.25 -6.76 -11.91
C LYS A 30 -14.63 -5.73 -10.86
N LEU A 31 -15.70 -5.96 -10.10
CA LEU A 31 -16.10 -5.09 -8.99
C LEU A 31 -15.08 -5.07 -7.86
N VAL A 32 -14.52 -6.22 -7.48
CA VAL A 32 -13.44 -6.32 -6.48
C VAL A 32 -12.20 -5.56 -6.95
N ILE A 33 -11.84 -5.69 -8.23
CA ILE A 33 -10.74 -4.93 -8.82
C ILE A 33 -11.07 -3.44 -8.75
N LEU A 34 -12.22 -2.99 -9.25
CA LEU A 34 -12.61 -1.58 -9.24
C LEU A 34 -12.58 -0.98 -7.82
N PHE A 35 -13.12 -1.71 -6.84
CA PHE A 35 -13.10 -1.30 -5.44
C PHE A 35 -11.67 -1.17 -4.89
N SER A 36 -10.76 -2.07 -5.26
CA SER A 36 -9.34 -1.96 -4.90
C SER A 36 -8.68 -0.72 -5.49
N TYR A 37 -9.03 -0.33 -6.73
CA TYR A 37 -8.53 0.90 -7.34
C TYR A 37 -9.07 2.15 -6.62
N ILE A 38 -10.38 2.20 -6.36
CA ILE A 38 -11.02 3.35 -5.68
C ILE A 38 -10.46 3.53 -4.27
N THR A 39 -10.34 2.46 -3.50
CA THR A 39 -9.81 2.50 -2.13
C THR A 39 -8.34 2.93 -2.11
N THR A 40 -7.49 2.34 -2.96
CA THR A 40 -6.07 2.74 -3.07
C THR A 40 -5.93 4.21 -3.44
N THR A 41 -6.67 4.66 -4.45
CA THR A 41 -6.65 6.04 -4.94
C THR A 41 -7.12 7.02 -3.85
N SER A 42 -8.16 6.67 -3.10
CA SER A 42 -8.66 7.50 -2.00
C SER A 42 -7.64 7.63 -0.86
N ILE A 43 -6.98 6.53 -0.48
CA ILE A 43 -5.93 6.55 0.55
C ILE A 43 -4.75 7.40 0.09
N MET A 44 -4.28 7.21 -1.15
CA MET A 44 -3.21 8.01 -1.73
C MET A 44 -3.57 9.50 -1.77
N LEU A 45 -4.79 9.85 -2.21
CA LEU A 45 -5.23 11.23 -2.28
C LEU A 45 -5.28 11.89 -0.89
N ARG A 46 -5.83 11.19 0.12
CA ARG A 46 -5.85 11.68 1.51
C ARG A 46 -4.44 11.89 2.05
N GLY A 47 -3.56 10.91 1.84
CA GLY A 47 -2.16 11.00 2.24
C GLY A 47 -1.43 12.15 1.54
N LEU A 48 -1.65 12.35 0.23
CA LEU A 48 -1.10 13.47 -0.53
C LEU A 48 -1.57 14.81 0.00
N ILE A 49 -2.85 14.98 0.31
CA ILE A 49 -3.37 16.23 0.91
C ILE A 49 -2.66 16.49 2.24
N VAL A 50 -2.58 15.48 3.10
CA VAL A 50 -1.88 15.63 4.39
C VAL A 50 -0.41 15.99 4.18
N SER A 51 0.28 15.30 3.27
CA SER A 51 1.69 15.55 2.97
C SER A 51 1.92 16.93 2.36
N ILE A 52 1.07 17.41 1.45
CA ILE A 52 1.25 18.73 0.81
C ILE A 52 0.96 19.87 1.80
N PHE A 53 -0.12 19.76 2.59
CA PHE A 53 -0.55 20.85 3.48
C PHE A 53 0.12 20.82 4.87
N PHE A 54 0.49 19.63 5.36
CA PHE A 54 0.99 19.45 6.73
C PHE A 54 2.44 18.96 6.81
N ALA A 55 3.10 18.52 5.73
CA ALA A 55 4.53 18.14 5.84
C ALA A 55 5.43 19.31 6.26
N PHE A 56 5.12 20.52 5.79
CA PHE A 56 5.88 21.72 6.18
C PHE A 56 5.67 22.08 7.66
N PRO A 57 4.43 22.23 8.19
CA PRO A 57 4.20 22.39 9.62
C PRO A 57 4.78 21.26 10.48
N ILE A 58 4.61 20.00 10.10
CA ILE A 58 5.09 18.85 10.90
C ILE A 58 6.62 18.84 10.96
N GLY A 59 7.29 19.09 9.84
CA GLY A 59 8.75 19.18 9.77
C GLY A 59 9.31 20.40 10.48
N PHE A 60 8.65 21.55 10.37
CA PHE A 60 9.07 22.81 10.99
C PHE A 60 8.85 22.82 12.50
N PHE A 61 7.69 22.36 12.97
CA PHE A 61 7.35 22.32 14.40
C PHE A 61 7.80 21.04 15.11
N ARG A 62 8.44 20.09 14.40
CA ARG A 62 8.88 18.77 14.93
C ARG A 62 7.78 18.08 15.75
N ILE A 63 6.54 18.17 15.28
CA ILE A 63 5.40 17.54 15.94
C ILE A 63 5.63 16.03 15.89
N LYS A 64 5.68 15.36 17.05
CA LYS A 64 5.78 13.90 17.07
C LYS A 64 4.58 13.33 16.33
N PRO A 65 4.78 12.47 15.31
CA PRO A 65 3.66 11.85 14.63
C PRO A 65 2.81 11.11 15.68
N ALA A 66 1.49 11.36 15.66
CA ALA A 66 0.55 10.56 16.42
C ALA A 66 0.67 9.09 15.98
N ASP A 67 0.41 8.15 16.90
CA ASP A 67 0.55 6.70 16.70
C ASP A 67 0.29 6.30 15.24
N GLU A 68 1.37 5.89 14.56
CA GLU A 68 1.38 5.61 13.13
C GLU A 68 0.45 4.43 12.83
N ASN A 69 -0.81 4.73 12.48
CA ASN A 69 -1.78 3.73 12.09
C ASN A 69 -1.68 3.42 10.60
N TYR A 70 -1.61 2.14 10.25
CA TYR A 70 -1.63 1.70 8.86
C TYR A 70 -3.04 1.30 8.40
N ASN A 71 -3.31 1.43 7.10
CA ASN A 71 -4.57 0.98 6.53
C ASN A 71 -4.51 -0.51 6.16
N LYS A 72 -5.24 -1.37 6.88
CA LYS A 72 -5.32 -2.83 6.67
C LYS A 72 -5.66 -3.21 5.22
N THR A 73 -6.45 -2.40 4.52
CA THR A 73 -6.85 -2.66 3.13
C THR A 73 -5.68 -2.52 2.16
N ILE A 74 -4.79 -1.52 2.35
CA ILE A 74 -3.72 -1.23 1.39
C ILE A 74 -2.66 -2.33 1.36
N ILE A 75 -2.43 -3.00 2.50
CA ILE A 75 -1.47 -4.09 2.64
C ILE A 75 -1.86 -5.28 1.77
N LYS A 76 -3.15 -5.55 1.59
CA LYS A 76 -3.63 -6.70 0.81
C LYS A 76 -3.54 -6.47 -0.71
N ILE A 77 -3.19 -5.26 -1.16
CA ILE A 77 -3.20 -4.86 -2.56
C ILE A 77 -1.88 -5.24 -3.24
N ARG A 78 -1.95 -5.59 -4.53
CA ARG A 78 -0.78 -5.95 -5.34
C ARG A 78 -0.01 -4.70 -5.76
N SER A 79 1.32 -4.78 -5.81
CA SER A 79 2.21 -3.68 -6.27
C SER A 79 1.80 -3.10 -7.62
N LYS A 80 1.41 -3.94 -8.60
CA LYS A 80 0.95 -3.48 -9.92
C LYS A 80 -0.28 -2.57 -9.86
N VAL A 81 -1.19 -2.78 -8.90
CA VAL A 81 -2.39 -1.94 -8.74
C VAL A 81 -2.00 -0.60 -8.12
N ILE A 82 -1.14 -0.63 -7.09
CA ILE A 82 -0.59 0.58 -6.44
C ILE A 82 0.08 1.49 -7.48
N ILE A 83 1.00 0.94 -8.28
CA ILE A 83 1.71 1.72 -9.31
C ILE A 83 0.74 2.31 -10.35
N ARG A 84 -0.26 1.53 -10.78
CA ARG A 84 -1.27 2.04 -11.72
C ARG A 84 -2.15 3.13 -11.13
N CYS A 85 -2.55 3.01 -9.86
CA CYS A 85 -3.33 4.06 -9.18
C CYS A 85 -2.53 5.36 -9.07
N ALA A 86 -1.25 5.27 -8.70
CA ALA A 86 -0.36 6.43 -8.65
C ALA A 86 -0.24 7.12 -10.01
N ARG A 87 -0.09 6.35 -11.11
CA ARG A 87 -0.08 6.90 -12.49
C ARG A 87 -1.38 7.55 -12.90
N ILE A 88 -2.53 6.94 -12.56
CA ILE A 88 -3.84 7.51 -12.87
C ILE A 88 -4.03 8.85 -12.15
N LEU A 89 -3.62 8.93 -10.88
CA LEU A 89 -3.64 10.18 -10.11
C LEU A 89 -2.74 11.25 -10.74
N ALA A 90 -1.50 10.90 -11.06
CA ALA A 90 -0.55 11.80 -11.71
C ALA A 90 -1.07 12.32 -13.05
N GLY A 91 -1.58 11.43 -13.90
CA GLY A 91 -2.16 11.80 -15.19
C GLY A 91 -3.39 12.70 -15.06
N GLY A 92 -4.26 12.44 -14.07
CA GLY A 92 -5.40 13.30 -13.78
C GLY A 92 -4.99 14.72 -13.39
N ILE A 93 -3.98 14.84 -12.53
CA ILE A 93 -3.46 16.15 -12.09
C ILE A 93 -2.74 16.87 -13.22
N TRP A 94 -1.99 16.14 -14.04
CA TRP A 94 -1.37 16.69 -15.25
C TRP A 94 -2.39 17.34 -16.19
N ILE A 95 -3.50 16.64 -16.49
CA ILE A 95 -4.58 17.16 -17.35
C ILE A 95 -5.19 18.44 -16.74
N ILE A 96 -5.44 18.44 -15.43
CA ILE A 96 -6.00 19.60 -14.73
C ILE A 96 -5.05 20.80 -14.86
N LEU A 97 -3.77 20.62 -14.56
CA LEU A 97 -2.78 21.69 -14.63
C LEU A 97 -2.61 22.23 -16.06
N MET A 98 -2.58 21.35 -17.07
CA MET A 98 -2.52 21.77 -18.47
C MET A 98 -3.76 22.56 -18.90
N TYR A 99 -4.96 22.15 -18.45
CA TYR A 99 -6.18 22.92 -18.68
C TYR A 99 -6.08 24.33 -18.08
N PHE A 100 -5.55 24.47 -16.86
CA PHE A 100 -5.31 25.78 -16.24
C PHE A 100 -4.36 26.64 -17.07
N ILE A 101 -3.22 26.09 -17.49
CA ILE A 101 -2.23 26.84 -18.29
C ILE A 101 -2.84 27.33 -19.60
N ILE A 102 -3.53 26.45 -20.33
CA ILE A 102 -4.17 26.81 -21.60
C ILE A 102 -5.24 27.89 -21.40
N LYS A 103 -6.05 27.78 -20.34
CA LYS A 103 -7.15 28.71 -20.05
C LYS A 103 -6.64 30.12 -19.74
N TYR A 104 -5.55 30.24 -18.98
CA TYR A 104 -5.06 31.56 -18.53
C TYR A 104 -3.97 32.16 -19.43
N SER A 105 -3.09 31.35 -20.02
CA SER A 105 -2.03 31.84 -20.91
C SER A 105 -2.48 32.03 -22.36
N GLY A 106 -3.57 31.36 -22.78
CA GLY A 106 -3.99 31.27 -24.17
C GLY A 106 -3.09 30.35 -25.02
N ILE A 107 -3.65 29.79 -26.10
CA ILE A 107 -2.97 28.83 -26.98
C ILE A 107 -1.83 29.48 -27.79
N ASN A 108 -1.91 30.80 -28.01
CA ASN A 108 -0.99 31.51 -28.91
C ASN A 108 0.37 31.83 -28.24
N ASN A 109 0.46 31.77 -26.92
CA ASN A 109 1.70 32.01 -26.18
C ASN A 109 2.53 30.73 -26.06
N MET A 110 3.14 30.33 -27.18
CA MET A 110 3.90 29.07 -27.29
C MET A 110 5.04 28.96 -26.27
N ASN A 111 5.71 30.06 -25.92
CA ASN A 111 6.78 30.05 -24.91
C ASN A 111 6.24 29.61 -23.54
N THR A 112 5.12 30.18 -23.10
CA THR A 112 4.47 29.82 -21.84
C THR A 112 3.87 28.41 -21.89
N LEU A 113 3.31 28.02 -23.04
CA LEU A 113 2.68 26.70 -23.21
C LEU A 113 3.70 25.56 -23.17
N VAL A 114 4.86 25.72 -23.82
CA VAL A 114 5.95 24.73 -23.80
C VAL A 114 6.56 24.61 -22.40
N SER A 115 6.89 25.73 -21.75
CA SER A 115 7.40 25.71 -20.38
C SER A 115 6.38 25.12 -19.41
N GLY A 116 5.11 25.49 -19.54
CA GLY A 116 4.01 24.95 -18.76
C GLY A 116 3.83 23.43 -18.93
N PHE A 117 3.93 22.93 -20.15
CA PHE A 117 3.88 21.50 -20.44
C PHE A 117 5.00 20.72 -19.73
N LEU A 118 6.24 21.21 -19.79
CA LEU A 118 7.37 20.56 -19.13
C LEU A 118 7.24 20.57 -17.61
N ILE A 119 6.82 21.69 -17.02
CA ILE A 119 6.65 21.83 -15.57
C ILE A 119 5.52 20.93 -15.05
N THR A 120 4.40 20.85 -15.77
CA THR A 120 3.28 19.99 -15.37
C THR A 120 3.64 18.50 -15.45
N ILE A 121 4.43 18.07 -16.44
CA ILE A 121 4.97 16.70 -16.49
C ILE A 121 5.84 16.45 -15.26
N ALA A 122 6.79 17.34 -14.97
CA ALA A 122 7.67 17.20 -13.81
C ALA A 122 6.85 17.11 -12.51
N LEU A 123 5.85 17.98 -12.33
CA LEU A 123 4.93 17.93 -11.18
C LEU A 123 4.16 16.62 -11.09
N SER A 124 3.63 16.14 -12.22
CA SER A 124 2.89 14.87 -12.25
C SER A 124 3.75 13.69 -11.80
N GLN A 125 5.03 13.64 -12.21
CA GLN A 125 5.97 12.61 -11.79
C GLN A 125 6.27 12.69 -10.29
N GLN A 126 6.36 13.90 -9.73
CA GLN A 126 6.53 14.08 -8.29
C GLN A 126 5.29 13.66 -7.50
N ILE A 127 4.09 13.88 -8.05
CA ILE A 127 2.86 13.42 -7.42
C ILE A 127 2.72 11.90 -7.51
N GLU A 128 3.16 11.27 -8.61
CA GLU A 128 3.28 9.82 -8.71
C GLU A 128 4.20 9.27 -7.61
N SER A 129 5.39 9.88 -7.43
CA SER A 129 6.36 9.53 -6.38
C SER A 129 5.76 9.67 -4.98
N ALA A 130 5.13 10.81 -4.69
CA ALA A 130 4.51 11.08 -3.40
C ALA A 130 3.32 10.14 -3.08
N ALA A 131 2.51 9.78 -4.09
CA ALA A 131 1.42 8.82 -3.92
C ALA A 131 1.92 7.42 -3.57
N MET A 132 3.04 7.00 -4.19
CA MET A 132 3.71 5.74 -3.85
C MET A 132 4.28 5.79 -2.43
N GLU A 133 4.84 6.92 -2.00
CA GLU A 133 5.40 7.09 -0.65
C GLU A 133 4.38 6.89 0.47
N VAL A 134 3.16 7.41 0.28
CA VAL A 134 2.04 7.18 1.22
C VAL A 134 1.81 5.68 1.40
N THR A 135 1.90 4.91 0.32
CA THR A 135 1.67 3.46 0.36
C THR A 135 2.85 2.70 0.97
N THR A 136 4.09 3.05 0.61
CA THR A 136 5.29 2.43 1.19
C THR A 136 5.39 2.70 2.68
N SER A 137 4.98 3.89 3.14
CA SER A 137 4.87 4.22 4.57
C SER A 137 3.91 3.26 5.30
N HIS A 138 2.70 3.03 4.78
CA HIS A 138 1.77 2.07 5.39
C HIS A 138 2.31 0.63 5.42
N ILE A 139 3.00 0.20 4.36
CA ILE A 139 3.62 -1.15 4.32
C ILE A 139 4.76 -1.24 5.33
N ARG A 140 5.59 -0.19 5.44
CA ARG A 140 6.69 -0.11 6.41
C ARG A 140 6.19 -0.22 7.84
N ILE A 141 5.15 0.54 8.19
CA ILE A 141 4.54 0.51 9.53
C ILE A 141 3.99 -0.90 9.83
N PHE A 142 3.29 -1.51 8.87
CA PHE A 142 2.78 -2.88 8.99
C PHE A 142 3.89 -3.89 9.27
N ILE A 143 4.96 -3.86 8.46
CA ILE A 143 6.09 -4.78 8.63
C ILE A 143 6.73 -4.57 10.00
N SER A 144 6.97 -3.32 10.40
CA SER A 144 7.57 -3.01 11.70
C SER A 144 6.72 -3.51 12.88
N SER A 145 5.41 -3.25 12.84
CA SER A 145 4.46 -3.68 13.87
C SER A 145 4.43 -5.20 14.01
N TRP A 146 4.23 -5.92 12.90
CA TRP A 146 4.12 -7.39 12.95
C TRP A 146 5.45 -8.09 13.20
N ASN A 147 6.57 -7.54 12.72
CA ASN A 147 7.90 -8.06 13.06
C ASN A 147 8.18 -7.91 14.56
N THR A 148 7.75 -6.81 15.18
CA THR A 148 7.86 -6.62 16.63
C THR A 148 7.01 -7.61 17.41
N VAL A 149 5.77 -7.84 16.99
CA VAL A 149 4.90 -8.88 17.58
C VAL A 149 5.55 -10.26 17.47
N LEU A 150 6.07 -10.61 16.30
CA LEU A 150 6.73 -11.88 16.04
C LEU A 150 8.00 -12.07 16.88
N TYR A 151 8.86 -11.05 16.94
CA TYR A 151 10.10 -11.09 17.72
C TYR A 151 9.83 -11.32 19.21
N ILE A 152 8.92 -10.53 19.80
CA ILE A 152 8.57 -10.66 21.21
C ILE A 152 7.94 -12.03 21.48
N PHE A 153 7.14 -12.53 20.54
CA PHE A 153 6.52 -13.83 20.63
C PHE A 153 7.56 -14.97 20.61
N ALA A 154 8.54 -14.90 19.70
CA ALA A 154 9.57 -15.92 19.53
C ALA A 154 10.62 -15.90 20.65
N LYS A 155 11.11 -14.73 21.07
CA LYS A 155 12.14 -14.57 22.13
C LYS A 155 11.72 -15.14 23.49
N ARG A 156 10.43 -15.28 23.73
CA ARG A 156 9.88 -15.85 24.97
C ARG A 156 9.80 -17.37 24.98
N LYS A 157 10.04 -17.99 23.83
CA LYS A 157 10.02 -19.44 23.66
C LYS A 157 11.44 -19.99 23.75
N ARG A 158 11.55 -21.25 24.17
CA ARG A 158 12.83 -21.99 24.24
C ARG A 158 12.85 -23.04 23.13
N GLY A 159 14.01 -23.20 22.47
CA GLY A 159 14.26 -24.24 21.47
C GLY A 159 14.89 -23.69 20.18
N GLU A 160 15.63 -24.53 19.46
CA GLU A 160 16.39 -24.15 18.25
C GLU A 160 15.51 -23.49 17.19
N ARG A 161 14.33 -24.04 16.90
CA ARG A 161 13.37 -23.45 15.95
C ARG A 161 12.90 -22.04 16.33
N TRP A 162 12.83 -21.73 17.62
CA TRP A 162 12.44 -20.39 18.06
C TRP A 162 13.60 -19.41 17.96
N ASN A 163 14.84 -19.88 18.13
CA ASN A 163 16.03 -19.08 17.87
C ASN A 163 16.14 -18.73 16.37
N GLU A 164 15.87 -19.69 15.48
CA GLU A 164 15.81 -19.43 14.02
C GLU A 164 14.78 -18.33 13.68
N ILE A 165 13.59 -18.39 14.26
CA ILE A 165 12.55 -17.35 14.06
C ILE A 165 13.01 -15.98 14.58
N VAL A 166 13.73 -15.94 15.70
CA VAL A 166 14.30 -14.69 16.24
C VAL A 166 15.34 -14.13 15.27
N GLU A 167 16.26 -14.95 14.77
CA GLU A 167 17.26 -14.54 13.79
C GLU A 167 16.62 -14.00 12.50
N GLU A 168 15.58 -14.67 12.00
CA GLU A 168 14.85 -14.21 10.81
C GLU A 168 14.11 -12.88 11.06
N ALA A 169 13.54 -12.69 12.25
CA ALA A 169 12.93 -11.41 12.63
C ALA A 169 13.97 -10.29 12.78
N GLU A 170 15.15 -10.59 13.30
CA GLU A 170 16.26 -9.63 13.40
C GLU A 170 16.77 -9.22 12.02
N MET A 171 16.92 -10.18 11.09
CA MET A 171 17.30 -9.90 9.71
C MET A 171 16.33 -8.93 9.01
N LEU A 172 15.03 -9.01 9.29
CA LEU A 172 14.04 -8.06 8.76
C LEU A 172 14.25 -6.62 9.26
N TRP A 173 14.82 -6.42 10.45
CA TRP A 173 15.14 -5.10 10.98
C TRP A 173 16.45 -4.50 10.46
N ILE A 174 17.34 -5.33 9.91
CA ILE A 174 18.57 -4.84 9.25
C ILE A 174 18.23 -4.00 8.01
N HIS A 175 17.01 -4.15 7.47
CA HIS A 175 16.57 -3.38 6.32
C HIS A 175 16.52 -1.87 6.64
N PRO A 176 17.23 -1.00 5.89
CA PRO A 176 17.44 0.41 6.24
C PRO A 176 16.15 1.25 6.30
N GLN A 177 15.05 0.73 5.76
CA GLN A 177 13.74 1.38 5.78
C GLN A 177 12.80 0.82 6.84
N ILE A 178 13.09 -0.30 7.48
CA ILE A 178 12.27 -0.83 8.56
C ILE A 178 12.85 -0.27 9.87
N ARG A 179 12.17 0.71 10.47
CA ARG A 179 12.54 1.26 11.78
C ARG A 179 11.67 0.62 12.85
N TYR A 180 12.21 0.50 14.06
CA TYR A 180 11.43 0.17 15.25
C TYR A 180 10.23 1.11 15.37
N SER A 181 9.01 0.56 15.40
CA SER A 181 7.80 1.33 15.69
C SER A 181 7.76 1.77 17.16
N GLU A 182 8.41 1.02 18.05
CA GLU A 182 8.60 1.35 19.46
C GLU A 182 9.95 0.81 19.97
N PRO A 183 10.59 1.45 20.98
CA PRO A 183 11.77 0.87 21.62
C PRO A 183 11.41 -0.50 22.21
N LEU A 184 12.04 -1.56 21.69
CA LEU A 184 11.91 -2.95 22.14
C LEU A 184 11.83 -3.10 23.67
N GLU A 185 12.67 -2.35 24.37
CA GLU A 185 12.79 -2.31 25.83
C GLU A 185 11.48 -1.94 26.55
N ARG A 186 10.60 -1.14 25.93
CA ARG A 186 9.31 -0.73 26.52
C ARG A 186 8.21 -1.78 26.36
N LEU A 187 8.30 -2.61 25.33
CA LEU A 187 7.33 -3.67 25.01
C LEU A 187 7.69 -4.99 25.72
N GLU A 188 8.99 -5.29 25.83
CA GLU A 188 9.50 -6.55 26.40
C GLU A 188 9.00 -6.84 27.82
N GLY A 189 8.83 -5.81 28.65
CA GLY A 189 8.41 -5.94 30.05
C GLY A 189 6.89 -5.94 30.32
N LYS A 190 6.04 -5.55 29.35
CA LYS A 190 4.62 -5.23 29.62
C LYS A 190 3.59 -6.24 29.12
N LEU A 191 3.83 -6.91 27.99
CA LEU A 191 2.85 -7.83 27.41
C LEU A 191 3.01 -9.24 28.01
N LYS A 192 1.95 -9.98 28.30
CA LYS A 192 1.99 -11.43 28.65
C LYS A 192 1.79 -12.29 27.39
N GLU A 193 2.26 -13.54 27.40
CA GLU A 193 2.04 -14.45 26.26
C GLU A 193 0.55 -14.59 25.92
N GLN A 194 -0.31 -14.69 26.93
CA GLN A 194 -1.77 -14.72 26.74
C GLN A 194 -2.31 -13.47 26.04
N GLN A 195 -1.71 -12.30 26.28
CA GLN A 195 -2.10 -11.06 25.61
C GLN A 195 -1.62 -11.04 24.15
N LEU A 196 -0.42 -11.56 23.88
CA LEU A 196 0.10 -11.72 22.52
C LEU A 196 -0.73 -12.72 21.72
N MET A 197 -1.06 -13.88 22.29
CA MET A 197 -1.93 -14.88 21.66
C MET A 197 -3.31 -14.31 21.36
N LYS A 198 -3.89 -13.53 22.29
CA LYS A 198 -5.17 -12.84 22.06
C LYS A 198 -5.09 -11.82 20.93
N HIS A 199 -3.99 -11.06 20.84
CA HIS A 199 -3.77 -10.11 19.76
C HIS A 199 -3.56 -10.83 18.41
N ILE A 200 -2.72 -11.86 18.38
CA ILE A 200 -2.50 -12.71 17.19
C ILE A 200 -3.83 -13.28 16.71
N ASN A 201 -4.61 -13.92 17.57
CA ASN A 201 -5.87 -14.53 17.17
C ASN A 201 -6.93 -13.52 16.72
N LYS A 202 -6.87 -12.28 17.24
CA LYS A 202 -7.76 -11.20 16.81
C LYS A 202 -7.37 -10.64 15.44
N ASP A 203 -6.08 -10.46 15.18
CA ASP A 203 -5.57 -9.68 14.05
C ASP A 203 -4.85 -10.53 12.97
N ARG A 204 -4.74 -11.86 13.13
CA ARG A 204 -4.12 -12.82 12.19
C ARG A 204 -4.64 -12.74 10.75
N GLU A 205 -5.89 -12.35 10.55
CA GLU A 205 -6.52 -12.21 9.23
C GLU A 205 -5.88 -11.08 8.40
N GLU A 206 -5.15 -10.17 9.04
CA GLU A 206 -4.36 -9.14 8.37
C GLU A 206 -3.21 -9.75 7.57
N MET A 207 -2.58 -10.80 8.11
CA MET A 207 -1.54 -11.60 7.45
C MET A 207 -2.12 -12.68 6.54
N SER A 208 -3.42 -12.62 6.23
CA SER A 208 -4.12 -13.66 5.47
C SER A 208 -4.02 -15.05 6.10
N TYR A 209 -3.89 -15.12 7.43
CA TYR A 209 -3.87 -16.38 8.19
C TYR A 209 -5.25 -16.61 8.83
N TYR A 210 -6.00 -17.58 8.32
CA TYR A 210 -7.40 -17.81 8.69
C TYR A 210 -7.59 -18.91 9.74
N LYS A 211 -6.54 -19.66 10.07
CA LYS A 211 -6.59 -20.70 11.10
C LYS A 211 -6.38 -20.09 12.48
N GLU A 212 -7.05 -20.64 13.48
CA GLU A 212 -6.80 -20.24 14.86
C GLU A 212 -5.44 -20.75 15.34
N VAL A 213 -4.71 -19.89 16.05
CA VAL A 213 -3.44 -20.25 16.67
C VAL A 213 -3.79 -20.82 18.04
N GLU A 214 -3.69 -22.14 18.13
CA GLU A 214 -3.95 -22.92 19.33
C GLU A 214 -2.77 -22.80 20.32
N ASP A 215 -2.98 -23.20 21.58
CA ASP A 215 -1.97 -23.10 22.63
C ASP A 215 -0.90 -24.21 22.54
N ASP A 216 -0.83 -24.93 21.43
CA ASP A 216 0.19 -25.95 21.15
C ASP A 216 1.41 -25.37 20.41
N ASN A 217 2.57 -26.01 20.58
CA ASN A 217 3.82 -25.52 19.99
C ASN A 217 3.82 -25.62 18.46
N GLU A 218 3.09 -26.57 17.87
CA GLU A 218 3.09 -26.79 16.43
C GLU A 218 2.29 -25.70 15.69
N SER A 219 1.12 -25.33 16.20
CA SER A 219 0.28 -24.25 15.68
C SER A 219 1.00 -22.90 15.78
N LYS A 220 1.67 -22.63 16.90
CA LYS A 220 2.47 -21.41 17.09
C LYS A 220 3.64 -21.30 16.10
N ILE A 221 4.36 -22.40 15.87
CA ILE A 221 5.45 -22.43 14.87
C ILE A 221 4.90 -22.26 13.46
N LYS A 222 3.79 -22.92 13.10
CA LYS A 222 3.13 -22.76 11.80
C LYS A 222 2.71 -21.31 11.54
N PHE A 223 2.18 -20.65 12.55
CA PHE A 223 1.86 -19.22 12.47
C PHE A 223 3.11 -18.36 12.29
N ALA A 224 4.15 -18.60 13.08
CA ALA A 224 5.39 -17.83 13.02
C ALA A 224 6.05 -17.92 11.65
N ASN A 225 6.17 -19.13 11.08
CA ASN A 225 6.75 -19.34 9.75
C ASN A 225 5.92 -18.65 8.66
N HIS A 226 4.59 -18.74 8.74
CA HIS A 226 3.71 -18.01 7.81
C HIS A 226 3.88 -16.50 7.94
N ALA A 227 3.98 -15.99 9.17
CA ALA A 227 4.17 -14.56 9.41
C ALA A 227 5.48 -14.07 8.80
N ILE A 228 6.60 -14.80 8.97
CA ILE A 228 7.89 -14.45 8.37
C ILE A 228 7.79 -14.42 6.84
N GLU A 229 7.27 -15.48 6.23
CA GLU A 229 7.12 -15.56 4.78
C GLU A 229 6.23 -14.42 4.25
N TYR A 230 5.15 -14.11 4.98
CA TYR A 230 4.27 -13.00 4.63
C TYR A 230 4.98 -11.65 4.72
N LEU A 231 5.74 -11.42 5.78
CA LEU A 231 6.51 -10.19 5.99
C LEU A 231 7.59 -10.00 4.92
N GLN A 232 8.34 -11.05 4.60
CA GLN A 232 9.32 -11.04 3.50
C GLN A 232 8.65 -10.74 2.14
N ASN A 233 7.49 -11.33 1.88
CA ASN A 233 6.71 -11.02 0.68
C ASN A 233 6.24 -9.55 0.64
N LYS A 234 5.88 -8.97 1.78
CA LYS A 234 5.52 -7.54 1.87
C LYS A 234 6.73 -6.63 1.71
N LEU A 235 7.88 -7.02 2.25
CA LEU A 235 9.14 -6.31 2.04
C LEU A 235 9.51 -6.27 0.55
N ASN A 236 9.41 -7.40 -0.15
CA ASN A 236 9.61 -7.46 -1.59
C ASN A 236 8.62 -6.58 -2.39
N ILE A 237 7.38 -6.42 -1.92
CA ILE A 237 6.40 -5.51 -2.52
C ILE A 237 6.79 -4.06 -2.26
N HIS A 238 7.18 -3.75 -1.03
CA HIS A 238 7.67 -2.45 -0.62
C HIS A 238 8.85 -2.01 -1.49
N ASP A 239 9.87 -2.86 -1.65
CA ASP A 239 11.08 -2.53 -2.39
C ASP A 239 10.81 -2.31 -3.88
N LYS A 240 9.90 -3.10 -4.47
CA LYS A 240 9.45 -2.87 -5.85
C LYS A 240 8.79 -1.51 -6.03
N ILE A 241 7.97 -1.06 -5.08
CA ILE A 241 7.32 0.26 -5.15
C ILE A 241 8.36 1.35 -4.89
N TYR A 242 9.25 1.15 -3.93
CA TYR A 242 10.31 2.08 -3.59
C TYR A 242 11.31 2.28 -4.74
N GLU A 243 11.65 1.22 -5.47
CA GLU A 243 12.49 1.33 -6.68
C GLU A 243 11.83 2.22 -7.74
N HIS A 244 10.51 2.09 -7.94
CA HIS A 244 9.77 2.97 -8.85
C HIS A 244 9.76 4.41 -8.35
N GLN A 245 9.62 4.62 -7.05
CA GLN A 245 9.70 5.93 -6.41
C GLN A 245 11.08 6.59 -6.62
N GLN A 246 12.17 5.86 -6.40
CA GLN A 246 13.53 6.38 -6.57
C GLN A 246 13.82 6.82 -8.01
N ARG A 247 13.26 6.12 -9.01
CA ARG A 247 13.37 6.52 -10.42
C ARG A 247 12.66 7.86 -10.73
N LEU A 248 11.64 8.22 -9.95
CA LEU A 248 10.88 9.46 -10.10
C LEU A 248 11.48 10.64 -9.30
N GLY A 249 12.31 10.34 -8.30
CA GLY A 249 13.00 11.33 -7.48
C GLY A 249 12.20 11.82 -6.26
N THR A 250 12.78 12.80 -5.57
CA THR A 250 12.24 13.40 -4.33
C THR A 250 11.27 14.54 -4.62
N TRP A 251 10.07 14.44 -4.06
CA TRP A 251 8.95 15.36 -4.37
C TRP A 251 8.93 16.64 -3.53
N THR A 252 9.56 16.64 -2.36
CA THR A 252 9.30 17.66 -1.32
C THR A 252 9.67 19.07 -1.77
N TYR A 253 10.84 19.28 -2.39
CA TYR A 253 11.27 20.61 -2.83
C TYR A 253 10.82 20.97 -4.25
N VAL A 254 10.68 19.95 -5.09
CA VAL A 254 10.33 20.12 -6.51
C VAL A 254 8.89 20.60 -6.66
N ILE A 255 7.96 20.15 -5.80
CA ILE A 255 6.57 20.60 -5.84
C ILE A 255 6.46 22.10 -5.54
N PHE A 256 7.15 22.61 -4.51
CA PHE A 256 7.09 24.04 -4.18
C PHE A 256 7.71 24.92 -5.27
N LEU A 257 8.86 24.53 -5.81
CA LEU A 257 9.49 25.24 -6.92
C LEU A 257 8.56 25.27 -8.15
N ALA A 258 7.99 24.13 -8.52
CA ALA A 258 7.14 24.06 -9.69
C ALA A 258 5.79 24.78 -9.51
N ILE A 259 5.18 24.79 -8.32
CA ILE A 259 4.01 25.62 -8.02
C ILE A 259 4.37 27.11 -8.14
N GLY A 260 5.50 27.53 -7.58
CA GLY A 260 5.99 28.92 -7.70
C GLY A 260 6.19 29.34 -9.17
N THR A 261 6.82 28.47 -9.96
CA THR A 261 7.04 28.73 -11.40
C THR A 261 5.73 28.74 -12.20
N LEU A 262 4.75 27.90 -11.86
CA LEU A 262 3.43 27.94 -12.49
C LEU A 262 2.69 29.24 -12.20
N ILE A 263 2.76 29.75 -10.95
CA ILE A 263 2.17 31.04 -10.59
C ILE A 263 2.84 32.16 -11.40
N TRP A 264 4.18 32.16 -11.45
CA TRP A 264 4.95 33.15 -12.21
C TRP A 264 4.62 33.14 -13.71
N LEU A 265 4.47 31.96 -14.32
CA LEU A 265 4.15 31.82 -15.75
C LEU A 265 2.73 32.29 -16.12
N VAL A 266 1.80 32.26 -15.16
CA VAL A 266 0.39 32.61 -15.38
C VAL A 266 0.10 34.05 -14.96
N GLN A 267 1.01 34.69 -14.23
CA GLN A 267 0.85 36.07 -13.80
C GLN A 267 0.90 37.02 -15.00
N PRO A 268 -0.11 37.88 -15.21
CA PRO A 268 -0.05 38.89 -16.26
C PRO A 268 1.01 39.92 -15.87
N PHE A 269 2.06 40.04 -16.69
CA PHE A 269 2.92 41.21 -16.72
C PHE A 269 2.33 42.24 -17.67
#